data_AF-A0A3D5AY57-F1
#
_entry.id   AF-A0A3D5AY57-F1
#
_cell.length_a   1.000
_cell.length_b   1.000
_cell.length_c   1.000
_cell.angle_alpha   90.00
_cell.angle_beta   90.00
_cell.angle_gamma   90.00
#
_symmetry.space_group_name_H-M   'P 1'
#
loop_
_entity.id
_entity.type
_entity.pdbx_description
1 polymer ?
#
loop_
_entity_poly.entity_id
_entity_poly.type
_entity_poly.pdbx_seq_one_letter_code
_entity_poly.pdbx_strand_id
1 'polypeptide(L)' 'MRDDPGAVFDTRVTTSVSGTITDLAEIVALAESGLLDARIERFGFDKVETAYQRLWAHKIEGRAIVVM' A
#
# COMPACT_ATOMS: atom_id res chain seq x y z
N MET A 1 -39.58 -12.60 21.39
CA MET A 1 -38.65 -11.95 20.46
C MET A 1 -39.51 -11.20 19.46
N ARG A 2 -39.73 -9.89 19.69
CA ARG A 2 -40.50 -9.02 18.80
C ARG A 2 -39.58 -8.62 17.65
N ASP A 3 -39.99 -8.85 16.41
CA ASP A 3 -39.40 -8.17 15.25
C ASP A 3 -39.67 -6.66 15.41
N ASP A 4 -38.59 -5.88 15.48
CA ASP A 4 -38.64 -4.42 15.41
C ASP A 4 -38.56 -4.01 13.93
N PRO A 5 -39.63 -3.48 13.32
CA PRO A 5 -39.69 -3.19 11.88
C PRO A 5 -38.81 -2.00 11.44
N GLY A 6 -37.92 -1.48 12.30
CA GLY A 6 -37.16 -0.24 12.07
C GLY A 6 -35.66 -0.38 11.80
N ALA A 7 -35.03 -1.54 11.98
CA ALA A 7 -33.57 -1.67 11.84
C ALA A 7 -33.16 -2.09 10.42
N VAL A 8 -33.01 -1.12 9.51
CA VAL A 8 -32.35 -1.32 8.22
C VAL A 8 -30.85 -1.21 8.44
N PHE A 9 -30.16 -2.34 8.52
CA PHE A 9 -28.70 -2.36 8.47
C PHE A 9 -28.26 -2.39 7.00
N ASP A 10 -27.64 -1.31 6.53
CA ASP A 10 -26.99 -1.28 5.22
C ASP A 10 -25.48 -1.42 5.39
N THR A 11 -24.83 -2.11 4.46
CA THR A 11 -23.38 -2.31 4.45
C THR A 11 -22.88 -2.33 3.02
N ARG A 12 -21.90 -1.47 2.72
CA ARG A 12 -21.25 -1.40 1.40
C ARG A 12 -19.85 -1.99 1.47
N VAL A 13 -19.62 -3.04 0.69
CA VAL A 13 -18.29 -3.61 0.47
C VAL A 13 -17.79 -3.13 -0.90
N THR A 14 -16.59 -2.57 -0.94
CA THR A 14 -15.92 -2.17 -2.19
C THR A 14 -14.50 -2.68 -2.19
N THR A 15 -13.93 -2.86 -3.38
CA THR A 15 -12.51 -3.11 -3.58
C THR A 15 -11.90 -1.94 -4.33
N SER A 16 -10.66 -1.61 -4.01
CA SER A 16 -9.86 -0.65 -4.78
C SER A 16 -8.82 -1.41 -5.61
N VAL A 17 -8.56 -0.90 -6.80
CA VAL A 17 -7.49 -1.41 -7.67
C VAL A 17 -6.71 -0.20 -8.15
N SER A 18 -5.46 -0.08 -7.69
CA SER A 18 -4.60 1.06 -8.01
C SER A 18 -5.27 2.41 -7.69
N GLY A 19 -4.84 3.47 -8.38
CA GLY A 19 -5.49 4.78 -8.45
C GLY A 19 -5.34 5.37 -9.85
N THR A 20 -5.92 6.54 -10.04
CA THR A 20 -5.74 7.37 -11.24
C THR A 20 -4.39 8.12 -11.19
N ILE A 21 -4.01 8.73 -12.31
CA ILE A 21 -2.84 9.62 -12.35
C ILE A 21 -3.03 10.83 -11.43
N THR A 22 -4.26 11.34 -11.32
CA THR A 22 -4.60 12.43 -10.41
C THR A 22 -4.37 12.02 -8.96
N ASP A 23 -4.84 10.84 -8.56
CA ASP A 23 -4.62 10.32 -7.20
C ASP A 23 -3.11 10.19 -6.92
N LEU A 24 -2.32 9.73 -7.90
CA LEU A 24 -0.87 9.66 -7.76
C LEU A 24 -0.23 11.05 -7.54
N ALA A 25 -0.66 12.07 -8.30
CA ALA A 25 -0.14 13.43 -8.17
C ALA A 25 -0.37 14.01 -6.78
N GLU A 26 -1.56 13.78 -6.21
CA GLU A 26 -1.88 14.21 -4.85
C GLU A 26 -1.00 13.50 -3.80
N ILE A 27 -0.81 12.19 -3.94
CA ILE A 27 0.03 11.41 -3.01
C ILE A 27 1.51 11.83 -3.10
N VAL A 28 2.02 12.13 -4.29
CA VAL A 28 3.39 12.67 -4.46
C VAL A 28 3.51 14.04 -3.79
N ALA A 29 2.55 14.94 -3.96
CA ALA A 29 2.57 16.24 -3.29
C ALA A 29 2.58 16.13 -1.75
N LEU A 30 1.85 15.14 -1.20
CA LEU A 30 1.90 14.84 0.23
C LEU A 30 3.27 14.31 0.68
N ALA A 31 3.93 13.50 -0.13
CA ALA A 31 5.28 13.03 0.16
C ALA A 31 6.31 14.17 0.09
N GLU A 32 6.24 15.02 -0.93
CA GLU A 32 7.12 16.19 -1.10
C GLU A 32 6.97 17.21 0.04
N SER A 33 5.76 17.37 0.58
CA SER A 33 5.51 18.22 1.76
C SER A 33 5.93 17.57 3.10
N GLY A 34 6.45 16.34 3.07
CA GLY A 34 6.91 15.63 4.27
C GLY A 34 5.78 15.06 5.13
N LEU A 35 4.54 15.07 4.63
CA LEU A 35 3.37 14.52 5.33
C LEU A 35 3.22 13.01 5.12
N LEU A 36 3.91 12.46 4.12
CA LEU A 36 3.93 11.03 3.81
C LEU A 36 5.37 10.56 3.62
N ASP A 37 5.75 9.49 4.33
CA ASP A 37 7.03 8.81 4.12
C ASP A 37 6.80 7.33 3.85
N ALA A 38 7.55 6.79 2.88
CA ALA A 38 7.49 5.39 2.51
C ALA A 38 8.62 4.63 3.20
N ARG A 39 8.26 3.64 4.03
CA ARG A 39 9.24 2.70 4.58
C ARG A 39 9.80 1.81 3.47
N ILE A 40 11.08 1.98 3.17
CA ILE A 40 11.76 1.28 2.09
C ILE A 40 13.09 0.64 2.52
N GLU A 41 13.40 -0.48 1.89
CA GLU A 41 14.72 -1.11 1.90
C GLU A 41 15.32 -1.02 0.50
N ARG A 42 16.53 -0.45 0.39
CA ARG A 42 17.22 -0.30 -0.90
C ARG A 42 18.16 -1.48 -1.15
N PHE A 43 18.10 -2.04 -2.35
CA PHE A 43 18.97 -3.11 -2.82
C PHE A 43 19.68 -2.65 -4.09
N GLY A 44 20.99 -2.81 -4.15
CA GLY A 44 21.72 -2.63 -5.41
C GLY A 44 21.23 -3.62 -6.47
N PHE A 45 21.37 -3.27 -7.74
CA PHE A 45 20.97 -4.13 -8.85
C PHE A 45 21.65 -5.52 -8.81
N ASP A 46 22.86 -5.60 -8.29
CA ASP A 46 23.60 -6.86 -8.08
C ASP A 46 22.98 -7.75 -6.98
N LYS A 47 22.04 -7.22 -6.18
CA LYS A 47 21.35 -7.92 -5.08
C LYS A 47 19.87 -8.19 -5.36
N VAL A 48 19.43 -8.10 -6.61
CA VAL A 48 18.03 -8.37 -7.00
C VAL A 48 17.55 -9.73 -6.49
N GLU A 49 18.37 -10.78 -6.64
CA GLU A 49 18.01 -12.12 -6.18
C GLU A 49 17.79 -12.16 -4.66
N THR A 50 18.67 -11.52 -3.89
CA THR A 50 18.53 -11.40 -2.43
C THR A 50 17.27 -10.63 -2.04
N ALA A 51 16.92 -9.56 -2.76
CA ALA A 51 15.69 -8.81 -2.52
C ALA A 51 14.45 -9.70 -2.69
N TYR A 52 14.40 -10.51 -3.75
CA TYR A 52 13.32 -11.47 -3.99
C TYR A 52 13.27 -12.58 -2.93
N GLN A 53 14.42 -13.16 -2.55
CA GLN A 53 14.48 -14.17 -1.49
C GLN A 53 13.92 -13.64 -0.16
N ARG A 54 14.28 -12.40 0.20
CA ARG A 54 13.76 -11.75 1.42
C ARG A 54 12.26 -11.45 1.31
N LEU A 55 11.78 -11.01 0.15
CA LEU A 55 10.35 -10.81 -0.09
C LEU A 55 9.56 -12.11 0.11
N TRP A 56 10.02 -13.21 -0.51
CA TRP A 56 9.39 -14.53 -0.37
C TRP A 56 9.39 -15.02 1.09
N ALA A 57 10.47 -14.76 1.82
CA ALA A 57 10.60 -15.10 3.23
C ALA A 57 9.82 -14.16 4.18
N HIS A 58 9.07 -13.17 3.67
CA HIS A 58 8.37 -12.15 4.46
C HIS A 58 9.32 -11.35 5.38
N LYS A 59 10.55 -11.11 4.93
CA LYS A 59 11.62 -10.41 5.67
C LYS A 59 11.91 -8.99 5.13
N ILE A 60 10.97 -8.41 4.40
CA ILE A 60 11.04 -7.03 3.93
C ILE A 60 10.14 -6.18 4.82
N GLU A 61 10.70 -5.12 5.39
CA GLU A 61 9.95 -4.10 6.08
C GLU A 61 9.53 -3.03 5.07
N GLY A 62 8.23 -2.97 4.78
CA GLY A 62 7.68 -1.99 3.82
C GLY A 62 7.83 -2.41 2.36
N ARG A 63 8.74 -1.76 1.61
CA ARG A 63 8.98 -2.02 0.18
C ARG A 63 10.45 -2.15 -0.15
N ALA A 64 10.80 -3.21 -0.88
CA ALA A 64 12.13 -3.35 -1.48
C ALA A 64 12.22 -2.52 -2.76
N ILE A 65 13.22 -1.65 -2.87
CA ILE A 65 13.50 -0.83 -4.05
C ILE A 65 14.85 -1.27 -4.61
N VAL A 66 14.86 -1.71 -5.86
CA VAL A 66 16.11 -2.00 -6.59
C VAL A 66 16.62 -0.69 -7.17
N VAL A 67 17.86 -0.34 -6.86
CA VAL A 67 18.54 0.85 -7.36
C VAL A 67 19.68 0.44 -8.30
N MET A 68 19.92 1.26 -9.32
CA MET A 68 21.01 1.08 -10.28
C MET A 68 22.34 1.61 -9.77
#